data_AF-A0A6N7YPB5-F1
#
_entry.id   AF-A0A6N7YPB5-F1
#
_cell.length_a   1.000
_cell.length_b   1.000
_cell.length_c   1.000
_cell.angle_alpha   90.00
_cell.angle_beta   90.00
_cell.angle_gamma   90.00
#
_symmetry.space_group_name_H-M   'P 1'
#
loop_
_entity.id
_entity.type
_entity.pdbx_description
1 polymer ?
#
loop_
_entity_poly.entity_id
_entity_poly.type
_entity_poly.pdbx_seq_one_letter_code
_entity_poly.pdbx_strand_id
1 'polypeptide(L)'
;MADKAITVDVPEDRVPEFYLWFAAFLASEPGAPVPGGRPGPGRGGPFGPGGGEPGHRRRRGWVPPVEDAAAWTADDTAEAAWLYGKLAPPARALFDALLAAPGTRIAGNDLAARLGLEKGAHGVAGILAWPGRYCRKLGRVMPVSTAGRDDGGTDYYMEPEVAAVFAAAVSAR
;
A
#
# COMPACT_ATOMS: atom_id res chain seq x y z
N MET A 1 -12.58 -5.12 28.24
CA MET A 1 -11.28 -4.41 28.07
C MET A 1 -11.61 -3.04 27.50
N ALA A 2 -11.17 -1.96 28.12
CA ALA A 2 -11.44 -0.61 27.63
C ALA A 2 -10.56 -0.31 26.41
N ASP A 3 -11.18 0.08 25.29
CA ASP A 3 -10.48 0.54 24.09
C ASP A 3 -9.65 1.78 24.45
N LYS A 4 -8.34 1.68 24.30
CA LYS A 4 -7.44 2.83 24.41
C LYS A 4 -7.41 3.54 23.06
N ALA A 5 -8.32 4.49 22.87
CA ALA A 5 -8.18 5.48 21.81
C ALA A 5 -6.94 6.32 22.09
N ILE A 6 -5.92 6.20 21.24
CA ILE A 6 -4.75 7.08 21.23
C ILE A 6 -5.04 8.15 20.18
N THR A 7 -5.43 9.34 20.64
CA THR A 7 -5.58 10.52 19.79
C THR A 7 -4.33 11.38 19.95
N VAL A 8 -3.62 11.62 18.86
CA VAL A 8 -2.47 12.52 18.82
C VAL A 8 -2.90 13.78 18.10
N ASP A 9 -2.87 14.91 18.78
CA ASP A 9 -3.14 16.21 18.17
C ASP A 9 -1.97 16.58 17.27
N VAL A 10 -2.23 16.56 15.96
CA VAL A 10 -1.28 17.01 14.95
C VAL A 10 -1.57 18.48 14.66
N PRO A 11 -0.60 19.39 14.88
CA PRO A 11 -0.77 20.81 14.55
C PRO A 11 -1.14 20.99 13.07
N GLU A 12 -2.22 21.72 12.80
CA GLU A 12 -2.78 21.88 11.44
C GLU A 12 -1.79 22.53 10.46
N ASP A 13 -0.92 23.41 10.96
CA ASP A 13 0.15 24.07 10.20
C ASP A 13 1.27 23.12 9.77
N ARG A 14 1.38 21.95 10.41
CA ARG A 14 2.37 20.90 10.10
C ARG A 14 1.82 19.83 9.16
N VAL A 15 0.53 19.84 8.88
CA VAL A 15 -0.12 18.90 7.94
C VAL A 15 0.39 19.06 6.51
N PRO A 16 0.57 20.29 5.96
CA PRO A 16 1.20 20.47 4.66
C PRO A 16 2.63 19.91 4.59
N GLU A 17 3.43 20.10 5.65
CA GLU A 17 4.78 19.56 5.75
C GLU A 17 4.80 18.03 5.80
N PHE A 18 3.84 17.43 6.51
CA PHE A 18 3.64 15.98 6.50
C PHE A 18 3.35 15.47 5.08
N TYR A 19 2.45 16.11 4.34
CA TYR A 19 2.13 15.67 2.98
C TYR A 19 3.28 15.91 1.99
N LEU A 20 4.05 16.99 2.14
CA LEU A 20 5.26 17.22 1.35
C LEU A 20 6.33 16.17 1.65
N TRP A 21 6.52 15.84 2.93
CA TRP A 21 7.45 14.78 3.35
C TRP A 21 6.98 13.40 2.89
N PHE A 22 5.68 13.12 2.99
CA PHE A 22 5.09 11.87 2.56
C PHE A 22 5.12 11.71 1.04
N ALA A 23 4.86 12.77 0.28
CA ALA A 23 5.03 12.78 -1.17
C ALA A 23 6.49 12.55 -1.57
N ALA A 24 7.45 13.20 -0.88
CA ALA A 24 8.87 12.95 -1.09
C ALA A 24 9.27 11.52 -0.73
N PHE A 25 8.71 10.95 0.34
CA PHE A 25 8.90 9.55 0.72
C PHE A 25 8.35 8.58 -0.33
N LEU A 26 7.16 8.83 -0.86
CA LEU A 26 6.59 8.03 -1.95
C LEU A 26 7.40 8.13 -3.24
N ALA A 27 7.99 9.30 -3.51
CA ALA A 27 8.82 9.55 -4.68
C ALA A 27 10.29 9.12 -4.51
N SER A 28 10.72 8.70 -3.31
CA SER A 28 12.12 8.36 -3.03
C SER A 28 12.46 6.92 -3.42
N GLU A 29 13.68 6.73 -3.96
CA GLU A 29 14.20 5.39 -4.25
C GLU A 29 14.36 4.55 -2.96
N PRO A 30 14.13 3.23 -3.03
CA PRO A 30 14.30 2.36 -1.87
C PRO A 30 15.74 2.36 -1.32
N GLY A 31 15.90 2.88 -0.10
CA GLY A 31 17.21 3.02 0.57
C GLY A 31 17.77 4.45 0.57
N ALA A 32 17.08 5.39 -0.08
CA ALA A 32 17.41 6.80 0.03
C ALA A 32 17.24 7.29 1.48
N PRO A 33 18.17 8.11 1.99
CA PRO A 33 18.01 8.72 3.30
C PRO A 33 16.75 9.58 3.32
N VAL A 34 15.95 9.46 4.40
CA VAL A 34 14.73 10.26 4.58
C VAL A 34 15.07 11.75 4.50
N PRO A 35 14.36 12.53 3.66
CA PRO A 35 14.57 13.97 3.57
C PRO A 35 14.31 14.63 4.93
N GLY A 36 15.27 15.44 5.41
CA GLY A 36 15.13 16.23 6.65
C GLY A 36 15.66 15.59 7.94
N GLY A 37 16.23 14.39 7.90
CA GLY A 37 16.89 13.79 9.06
C GLY A 37 18.18 14.54 9.43
N ARG A 38 18.16 15.37 10.49
CA ARG A 38 19.40 15.88 11.10
C ARG A 38 20.25 14.68 11.58
N PRO A 39 21.54 14.59 11.23
CA PRO A 39 22.41 13.56 11.79
C PRO A 39 22.61 13.86 13.27
N GLY A 40 21.89 13.15 14.15
CA GLY A 40 22.14 13.17 15.58
C GLY A 40 23.44 12.44 15.91
N PRO A 41 24.27 12.94 16.83
CA PRO A 41 25.50 12.26 17.20
C PRO A 41 25.18 11.03 18.05
N GLY A 42 25.66 9.86 17.62
CA GLY A 42 26.01 8.79 18.54
C GLY A 42 24.91 7.84 19.04
N ARG A 43 24.13 7.22 18.14
CA ARG A 43 23.59 5.88 18.42
C ARG A 43 23.56 5.05 17.14
N GLY A 44 24.53 4.15 17.01
CA GLY A 44 24.66 3.24 15.87
C GLY A 44 23.38 2.42 15.67
N GLY A 45 22.56 2.83 14.71
CA GLY A 45 21.55 2.01 14.05
C GLY A 45 22.19 1.14 12.97
N PRO A 46 21.47 0.14 12.43
CA PRO A 46 22.05 -1.00 11.72
C PRO A 46 22.57 -0.72 10.29
N PHE A 47 22.88 0.53 9.95
CA PHE A 47 23.27 0.95 8.60
C PHE A 47 24.55 1.82 8.58
N GLY A 48 25.53 1.50 9.41
CA GLY A 48 26.88 2.09 9.29
C GLY A 48 27.78 1.24 8.37
N PRO A 49 28.58 1.84 7.47
CA PRO A 49 29.54 1.11 6.66
C PRO A 49 30.81 0.89 7.51
N GLY A 50 30.99 -0.34 8.01
CA GLY A 50 32.18 -0.70 8.78
C GLY A 50 32.58 -2.14 8.49
N GLY A 51 33.74 -2.31 7.87
CA GLY A 51 34.30 -3.59 7.43
C GLY A 51 34.40 -4.62 8.56
N GLY A 52 34.11 -5.87 8.21
CA GLY A 52 34.27 -7.04 9.07
C GLY A 52 33.99 -8.31 8.26
N GLU A 53 35.02 -9.15 8.19
CA GLU A 53 35.25 -10.45 7.54
C GLU A 53 34.10 -11.47 7.33
N PRO A 54 34.34 -12.52 6.48
CA PRO A 54 33.30 -13.32 5.86
C PRO A 54 32.84 -14.47 6.78
N GLY A 55 31.65 -14.34 7.35
CA GLY A 55 31.05 -15.41 8.13
C GLY A 55 29.55 -15.21 8.32
N HIS A 56 28.75 -15.93 7.53
CA HIS A 56 27.36 -16.28 7.81
C HIS A 56 26.43 -15.16 8.31
N ARG A 57 25.97 -14.27 7.41
CA ARG A 57 24.69 -13.57 7.60
C ARG A 57 23.70 -14.05 6.54
N ARG A 58 22.65 -14.72 7.02
CA ARG A 58 21.55 -15.22 6.18
C ARG A 58 21.02 -14.07 5.33
N ARG A 59 20.87 -14.34 4.03
CA ARG A 59 20.31 -13.45 3.01
C ARG A 59 19.01 -12.81 3.52
N ARG A 60 19.06 -11.58 4.03
CA ARG A 60 17.89 -10.69 4.04
C ARG A 60 17.69 -10.32 2.57
N GLY A 61 16.77 -11.05 1.92
CA GLY A 61 16.53 -10.98 0.49
C GLY A 61 16.36 -9.53 0.04
N TRP A 62 17.18 -9.14 -0.92
CA TRP A 62 16.95 -8.01 -1.78
C TRP A 62 15.53 -8.14 -2.36
N VAL A 63 14.70 -7.12 -2.16
CA VAL A 63 13.34 -7.05 -2.72
C VAL A 63 13.43 -6.10 -3.91
N PRO A 64 13.18 -6.57 -5.14
CA PRO A 64 13.38 -5.74 -6.32
C PRO A 64 12.54 -4.44 -6.28
N PRO A 65 12.96 -3.40 -7.00
CA PRO A 65 12.17 -2.20 -7.23
C PRO A 65 10.80 -2.54 -7.82
N VAL A 66 9.83 -1.61 -7.71
CA VAL A 66 8.47 -1.80 -8.27
C VAL A 66 8.51 -2.01 -9.80
N GLU A 67 9.59 -1.58 -10.46
CA GLU A 67 9.83 -1.75 -11.89
C GLU A 67 9.95 -3.22 -12.33
N ASP A 68 10.29 -4.15 -11.43
CA ASP A 68 10.33 -5.60 -11.71
C ASP A 68 9.11 -6.35 -11.16
N ALA A 69 8.08 -5.65 -10.65
CA ALA A 69 6.91 -6.30 -10.11
C ALA A 69 6.06 -6.89 -11.25
N ALA A 70 5.80 -8.20 -11.18
CA ALA A 70 5.04 -8.90 -12.21
C ALA A 70 3.55 -8.57 -12.13
N ALA A 71 2.89 -8.53 -13.29
CA ALA A 71 1.44 -8.52 -13.40
C ALA A 71 0.83 -9.77 -12.75
N TRP A 72 -0.44 -9.66 -12.34
CA TRP A 72 -1.20 -10.83 -11.88
C TRP A 72 -1.61 -11.68 -13.06
N THR A 73 -1.49 -13.00 -12.90
CA THR A 73 -1.83 -14.00 -13.91
C THR A 73 -2.74 -15.06 -13.29
N ALA A 74 -3.39 -15.88 -14.12
CA ALA A 74 -4.28 -16.94 -13.66
C ALA A 74 -3.61 -17.92 -12.68
N ASP A 75 -2.30 -18.14 -12.82
CA ASP A 75 -1.50 -19.03 -11.98
C ASP A 75 -1.30 -18.49 -10.54
N ASP A 76 -1.56 -17.21 -10.29
CA ASP A 76 -1.30 -16.54 -9.01
C ASP A 76 -2.46 -16.63 -8.02
N THR A 77 -3.33 -17.62 -8.19
CA THR A 77 -4.58 -17.75 -7.43
C THR A 77 -4.30 -17.97 -5.93
N ALA A 78 -3.22 -18.69 -5.59
CA ALA A 78 -2.81 -18.94 -4.21
C ALA A 78 -2.27 -17.67 -3.53
N GLU A 79 -1.45 -16.89 -4.23
CA GLU A 79 -0.91 -15.61 -3.78
C GLU A 79 -2.02 -14.57 -3.62
N ALA A 80 -2.99 -14.54 -4.54
CA ALA A 80 -4.16 -13.68 -4.47
C ALA A 80 -5.02 -14.03 -3.25
N ALA A 81 -5.28 -15.32 -3.00
CA ALA A 81 -6.01 -15.79 -1.82
C ALA A 81 -5.28 -15.40 -0.52
N TRP A 82 -3.95 -15.54 -0.51
CA TRP A 82 -3.13 -15.15 0.61
C TRP A 82 -3.21 -13.63 0.88
N LEU A 83 -3.07 -12.81 -0.16
CA LEU A 83 -3.17 -11.35 -0.04
C LEU A 83 -4.55 -10.95 0.50
N TYR A 84 -5.61 -11.44 -0.14
CA TYR A 84 -6.99 -11.16 0.25
C TYR A 84 -7.28 -11.59 1.71
N GLY A 85 -6.73 -12.73 2.13
CA GLY A 85 -6.80 -13.21 3.51
C GLY A 85 -6.12 -12.29 4.53
N LYS A 86 -5.12 -11.49 4.13
CA LYS A 86 -4.43 -10.50 4.98
C LYS A 86 -5.14 -9.15 5.06
N LEU A 87 -6.12 -8.89 4.19
CA LEU A 87 -6.84 -7.63 4.18
C LEU A 87 -7.68 -7.47 5.45
N ALA A 88 -7.61 -6.29 6.06
CA ALA A 88 -8.54 -5.87 7.10
C ALA A 88 -9.96 -5.72 6.51
N PRO A 89 -11.03 -5.76 7.33
CA PRO A 89 -12.41 -5.74 6.81
C PRO A 89 -12.72 -4.56 5.85
N PRO A 90 -12.32 -3.30 6.13
CA PRO A 90 -12.56 -2.20 5.18
C PRO A 90 -11.80 -2.35 3.86
N ALA A 91 -10.57 -2.89 3.90
CA ALA A 91 -9.79 -3.17 2.70
C ALA A 91 -10.39 -4.31 1.88
N ARG A 92 -10.92 -5.33 2.55
CA ARG A 92 -11.62 -6.43 1.90
C ARG A 92 -12.90 -5.96 1.23
N ALA A 93 -13.73 -5.18 1.92
CA ALA A 93 -14.94 -4.59 1.35
C ALA A 93 -14.63 -3.68 0.16
N LEU A 94 -13.53 -2.92 0.19
CA LEU A 94 -13.05 -2.16 -0.97
C LEU A 94 -12.73 -3.10 -2.14
N PHE A 95 -11.95 -4.16 -1.90
CA PHE A 95 -11.64 -5.15 -2.94
C PHE A 95 -12.91 -5.79 -3.49
N ASP A 96 -13.86 -6.18 -2.64
CA ASP A 96 -15.14 -6.78 -3.06
C ASP A 96 -15.94 -5.82 -3.96
N ALA A 97 -15.97 -4.53 -3.63
CA ALA A 97 -16.65 -3.53 -4.45
C ALA A 97 -16.02 -3.39 -5.85
N LEU A 98 -14.69 -3.50 -5.96
CA LEU A 98 -13.99 -3.46 -7.25
C LEU A 98 -14.13 -4.77 -8.03
N LEU A 99 -14.12 -5.91 -7.33
CA LEU A 99 -14.33 -7.24 -7.94
C LEU A 99 -15.74 -7.41 -8.49
N ALA A 100 -16.74 -6.79 -7.86
CA ALA A 100 -18.12 -6.83 -8.33
C ALA A 100 -18.34 -6.04 -9.64
N ALA A 101 -17.44 -5.12 -9.98
CA ALA A 101 -17.52 -4.31 -11.20
C ALA A 101 -16.14 -4.17 -11.88
N PRO A 102 -15.58 -5.26 -12.44
CA PRO A 102 -14.25 -5.23 -13.03
C PRO A 102 -14.14 -4.22 -14.18
N GLY A 103 -13.03 -3.50 -14.26
CA GLY A 103 -12.78 -2.43 -15.23
C GLY A 103 -13.61 -1.15 -15.03
N THR A 104 -14.60 -1.17 -14.14
CA THR A 104 -15.43 0.00 -13.87
C THR A 104 -14.69 0.95 -12.93
N ARG A 105 -14.54 2.20 -13.37
CA ARG A 105 -13.96 3.28 -12.58
C ARG A 105 -14.98 3.75 -11.54
N ILE A 106 -14.58 3.72 -10.27
CA ILE A 106 -15.42 4.18 -9.16
C ILE A 106 -14.68 5.33 -8.46
N ALA A 107 -15.35 6.47 -8.31
CA ALA A 107 -14.76 7.63 -7.67
C ALA A 107 -14.42 7.34 -6.20
N GLY A 108 -13.30 7.89 -5.72
CA GLY A 108 -12.85 7.70 -4.34
C GLY A 108 -13.89 8.11 -3.29
N ASN A 109 -14.65 9.18 -3.55
CA ASN A 109 -15.72 9.60 -2.64
C ASN A 109 -16.91 8.64 -2.62
N ASP A 110 -17.24 8.01 -3.76
CA ASP A 110 -18.29 7.00 -3.83
C ASP A 110 -17.87 5.73 -3.09
N LEU A 111 -16.61 5.31 -3.22
CA LEU A 111 -16.05 4.22 -2.43
C LEU A 111 -16.06 4.55 -0.94
N ALA A 112 -15.66 5.76 -0.57
CA ALA A 112 -15.68 6.20 0.82
C ALA A 112 -17.09 6.16 1.41
N ALA A 113 -18.09 6.64 0.68
CA ALA A 113 -19.48 6.60 1.10
C ALA A 113 -19.99 5.15 1.27
N ARG A 114 -19.71 4.26 0.31
CA ARG A 114 -20.07 2.83 0.39
C ARG A 114 -19.43 2.12 1.57
N LEU A 115 -18.20 2.51 1.92
CA LEU A 115 -17.43 1.93 3.01
C LEU A 115 -17.66 2.61 4.37
N GLY A 116 -18.52 3.64 4.42
CA GLY A 116 -18.79 4.41 5.63
C GLY A 116 -17.58 5.17 6.17
N LEU A 117 -16.67 5.61 5.29
CA LEU A 117 -15.46 6.32 5.67
C LEU A 117 -15.74 7.82 5.83
N GLU A 118 -15.73 8.32 7.07
CA GLU A 118 -15.95 9.74 7.38
C GLU A 118 -14.91 10.67 6.74
N LYS A 119 -13.70 10.16 6.46
CA LYS A 119 -12.59 10.93 5.86
C LYS A 119 -12.64 11.00 4.33
N GLY A 120 -13.73 10.56 3.69
CA GLY A 120 -13.89 10.63 2.24
C GLY A 120 -12.81 9.88 1.45
N ALA A 121 -12.52 10.34 0.22
CA ALA A 121 -11.52 9.71 -0.66
C ALA A 121 -10.11 9.54 -0.03
N HIS A 122 -9.71 10.42 0.90
CA HIS A 122 -8.43 10.26 1.61
C HIS A 122 -8.39 8.99 2.48
N GLY A 123 -9.54 8.56 3.01
CA GLY A 123 -9.67 7.29 3.73
C GLY A 123 -9.40 6.08 2.82
N VAL A 124 -9.83 6.15 1.55
CA VAL A 124 -9.63 5.09 0.55
C VAL A 124 -8.15 4.90 0.23
N ALA A 125 -7.42 6.00 0.02
CA ALA A 125 -5.97 5.95 -0.20
C ALA A 125 -5.22 5.32 1.01
N GLY A 126 -5.64 5.66 2.23
CA GLY A 126 -5.07 5.09 3.47
C GLY A 126 -5.28 3.57 3.59
N ILE A 127 -6.45 3.07 3.18
CA ILE A 127 -6.75 1.63 3.16
C ILE A 127 -5.81 0.89 2.19
N LEU A 128 -5.49 1.50 1.05
CA LEU A 128 -4.64 0.90 0.01
C LEU A 128 -3.13 1.01 0.28
N ALA A 129 -2.69 1.87 1.20
CA ALA A 129 -1.27 2.00 1.53
C ALA A 129 -0.65 0.68 2.05
N TRP A 130 -1.40 -0.11 2.81
CA TRP A 130 -0.89 -1.34 3.43
C TRP A 130 -0.86 -2.56 2.50
N PRO A 131 -1.90 -2.85 1.68
CA PRO A 131 -1.83 -3.90 0.66
C PRO A 131 -0.64 -3.77 -0.30
N GLY A 132 -0.21 -2.54 -0.62
CA GLY A 132 0.99 -2.30 -1.43
C GLY A 132 2.25 -2.95 -0.85
N ARG A 133 2.39 -3.00 0.48
CA ARG A 133 3.52 -3.68 1.16
C ARG A 133 3.50 -5.18 0.92
N TYR A 134 2.33 -5.81 0.92
CA TYR A 134 2.19 -7.24 0.68
C TYR A 134 2.41 -7.58 -0.78
N CYS A 135 1.92 -6.76 -1.71
CA CYS A 135 2.17 -6.93 -3.14
C CYS A 135 3.68 -6.88 -3.43
N ARG A 136 4.40 -5.92 -2.82
CA ARG A 136 5.86 -5.85 -2.93
C ARG A 136 6.56 -7.11 -2.40
N LYS A 137 6.07 -7.70 -1.31
CA LYS A 137 6.61 -8.97 -0.77
C LYS A 137 6.41 -10.13 -1.75
N LEU A 138 5.30 -10.12 -2.48
CA LEU A 138 4.97 -11.13 -3.50
C LEU A 138 5.67 -10.87 -4.84
N GLY A 139 6.38 -9.74 -4.99
CA GLY A 139 6.91 -9.32 -6.28
C GLY A 139 5.81 -9.01 -7.30
N ARG A 140 4.63 -8.57 -6.85
CA ARG A 140 3.47 -8.28 -7.68
C ARG A 140 3.10 -6.81 -7.67
N VAL A 141 2.55 -6.35 -8.79
CA VAL A 141 1.93 -5.02 -8.90
C VAL A 141 0.71 -4.92 -7.99
N MET A 142 0.32 -3.69 -7.66
CA MET A 142 -0.91 -3.43 -6.92
C MET A 142 -2.12 -3.92 -7.75
N PRO A 143 -3.02 -4.76 -7.19
CA PRO A 143 -4.21 -5.22 -7.92
C PRO A 143 -5.19 -4.09 -8.24
N VAL A 144 -5.19 -3.04 -7.43
CA VAL A 144 -6.06 -1.87 -7.59
C VAL A 144 -5.29 -0.78 -8.35
N SER A 145 -5.86 -0.36 -9.46
CA SER A 145 -5.36 0.75 -10.28
C SER A 145 -6.09 2.04 -9.94
N THR A 146 -5.43 3.17 -10.21
CA THR A 146 -5.96 4.52 -10.02
C THR A 146 -5.88 5.33 -11.29
N ALA A 147 -6.84 6.24 -11.47
CA ALA A 147 -6.82 7.23 -12.53
C ALA A 147 -7.20 8.61 -11.96
N GLY A 148 -6.39 9.62 -12.26
CA GLY A 148 -6.72 11.01 -11.92
C GLY A 148 -7.90 11.51 -12.75
N ARG A 149 -8.68 12.41 -12.16
CA ARG A 149 -9.80 13.09 -12.81
C ARG A 149 -9.49 14.57 -12.97
N ASP A 150 -10.12 15.21 -13.96
CA ASP A 150 -9.96 16.65 -14.23
C ASP A 150 -10.43 17.54 -13.07
N ASP A 151 -11.35 17.02 -12.23
CA ASP A 151 -11.86 17.67 -11.02
C ASP A 151 -10.93 17.54 -9.80
N GLY A 152 -9.73 16.95 -9.98
CA GLY A 152 -8.77 16.68 -8.90
C GLY A 152 -9.09 15.43 -8.08
N GLY A 153 -10.17 14.70 -8.42
CA GLY A 153 -10.50 13.42 -7.81
C GLY A 153 -9.65 12.26 -8.32
N THR A 154 -9.84 11.09 -7.72
CA THR A 154 -9.21 9.83 -8.15
C THR A 154 -10.27 8.76 -8.29
N ASP A 155 -10.28 8.10 -9.45
CA ASP A 155 -11.04 6.88 -9.69
C ASP A 155 -10.19 5.67 -9.33
N TYR A 156 -10.84 4.66 -8.76
CA TYR A 156 -10.25 3.37 -8.42
C TYR A 156 -10.94 2.27 -9.22
N TYR A 157 -10.16 1.32 -9.70
CA TYR A 157 -10.65 0.20 -10.49
C TYR A 157 -9.72 -1.01 -10.35
N MET A 158 -10.22 -2.18 -10.70
CA MET A 158 -9.42 -3.38 -10.85
C MET A 158 -9.55 -3.84 -12.29
N GLU A 159 -8.43 -4.10 -12.96
CA GLU A 159 -8.46 -4.57 -14.35
C GLU A 159 -9.22 -5.91 -14.45
N PRO A 160 -10.00 -6.16 -15.51
CA PRO A 160 -10.82 -7.38 -15.61
C PRO A 160 -10.04 -8.68 -15.43
N GLU A 161 -8.84 -8.75 -15.99
CA GLU A 161 -7.96 -9.92 -15.88
C GLU A 161 -7.48 -10.13 -14.44
N VAL A 162 -7.10 -9.06 -13.74
CA VAL A 162 -6.69 -9.11 -12.33
C VAL A 162 -7.89 -9.48 -11.44
N ALA A 163 -9.06 -8.91 -11.71
CA ALA A 163 -10.28 -9.22 -10.98
C ALA A 163 -10.66 -10.70 -11.11
N ALA A 164 -10.46 -11.31 -12.28
CA ALA A 164 -10.70 -12.73 -12.47
C ALA A 164 -9.81 -13.61 -11.57
N VAL A 165 -8.53 -13.26 -11.42
CA VAL A 165 -7.59 -13.98 -10.52
C VAL A 165 -8.09 -13.91 -9.07
N PHE A 166 -8.44 -12.72 -8.60
CA PHE A 166 -8.91 -12.53 -7.22
C PHE A 166 -10.30 -13.13 -6.98
N ALA A 167 -11.21 -13.07 -7.96
CA ALA A 167 -12.51 -13.72 -7.86
C ALA A 167 -12.35 -15.24 -7.73
N ALA A 168 -11.52 -15.87 -8.57
CA ALA A 168 -11.21 -17.29 -8.46
C ALA A 168 -10.60 -17.64 -7.09
N ALA A 169 -9.72 -16.79 -6.57
CA ALA A 169 -9.09 -16.97 -5.27
C ALA A 169 -10.07 -16.87 -4.09
N VAL A 170 -11.07 -15.99 -4.18
CA VAL A 170 -12.10 -15.82 -3.14
C VAL A 170 -13.13 -16.95 -3.17
N SER A 171 -13.53 -17.41 -4.37
CA SER A 171 -14.51 -18.49 -4.53
C SER A 171 -13.97 -19.88 -4.17
N ALA A 172 -12.65 -20.08 -4.17
CA ALA A 172 -12.02 -21.35 -3.82
C ALA A 172 -11.87 -21.59 -2.30
N ARG A 173 -12.45 -20.73 -1.46
CA ARG A 173 -12.20 -20.66 -0.02
C ARG A 173 -13.38 -21.11 0.84
#